data_AF-A0A836TF85-F1
#
_entry.id   AF-A0A836TF85-F1
#
_cell.length_a   1.000
_cell.length_b   1.000
_cell.length_c   1.000
_cell.angle_alpha   90.00
_cell.angle_beta   90.00
_cell.angle_gamma   90.00
#
_symmetry.space_group_name_H-M   'P 1'
#
loop_
_entity.id
_entity.type
_entity.pdbx_description
1 polymer ?
#
loop_
_entity_poly.entity_id
_entity_poly.type
_entity_poly.pdbx_seq_one_letter_code
_entity_poly.pdbx_strand_id
1 'polypeptide(L)'
;MDFIKKAKEFYINEIKDYEFYLFLSEKVKDKKLKDNLIKIANMEKEHANFWKQFLEKNNVPIPKVDTMNLRKYIALILNQFTNPVLVVSFLELGESGGVKEYYDFLIKFPLSEEEKEKLKKIIIDEIEHETFFAKEAEKFGISNIRDFVLGM
;
A
#
# COMPACT_ATOMS: atom_id res chain seq x y z
N MET A 1 -23.94 3.01 -2.35
CA MET A 1 -23.73 2.63 -0.93
C MET A 1 -22.51 1.74 -0.74
N ASP A 2 -22.23 0.82 -1.67
CA ASP A 2 -21.06 -0.09 -1.58
C ASP A 2 -19.70 0.59 -1.87
N PHE A 3 -19.64 1.44 -2.90
CA PHE A 3 -18.39 2.09 -3.32
C PHE A 3 -17.84 3.12 -2.33
N ILE A 4 -18.69 3.82 -1.58
CA ILE A 4 -18.25 4.75 -0.53
C ILE A 4 -17.57 3.99 0.61
N LYS A 5 -18.07 2.80 0.94
CA LYS A 5 -17.45 1.96 1.96
C LYS A 5 -16.06 1.53 1.49
N LYS A 6 -15.94 1.03 0.25
CA LYS A 6 -14.65 0.70 -0.36
C LYS A 6 -13.69 1.89 -0.40
N ALA A 7 -14.13 3.07 -0.84
CA ALA A 7 -13.29 4.26 -0.87
C ALA A 7 -12.77 4.67 0.52
N LYS A 8 -13.56 4.45 1.59
CA LYS A 8 -13.09 4.64 2.97
C LYS A 8 -12.06 3.58 3.38
N GLU A 9 -12.29 2.32 3.02
CA GLU A 9 -11.36 1.23 3.29
C GLU A 9 -10.02 1.48 2.60
N PHE A 10 -10.03 1.86 1.32
CA PHE A 10 -8.85 2.26 0.58
C PHE A 10 -8.13 3.44 1.22
N TYR A 11 -8.83 4.53 1.53
CA TYR A 11 -8.21 5.66 2.23
C TYR A 11 -7.52 5.24 3.54
N ILE A 12 -8.14 4.36 4.32
CA ILE A 12 -7.58 3.89 5.59
C ILE A 12 -6.34 3.04 5.35
N ASN A 13 -6.35 2.15 4.35
CA ASN A 13 -5.22 1.29 4.02
C ASN A 13 -4.03 2.13 3.55
N GLU A 14 -4.24 3.01 2.57
CA GLU A 14 -3.20 3.90 2.03
C GLU A 14 -2.50 4.76 3.09
N ILE A 15 -3.25 5.24 4.09
CA ILE A 15 -2.65 5.97 5.22
C ILE A 15 -1.81 5.05 6.12
N LYS A 16 -2.25 3.81 6.34
CA LYS A 16 -1.45 2.83 7.08
C LYS A 16 -0.19 2.47 6.31
N ASP A 17 -0.27 2.31 5.00
CA ASP A 17 0.86 1.89 4.16
C ASP A 17 1.89 3.01 4.10
N TYR A 18 1.44 4.25 3.91
CA TYR A 18 2.27 5.45 4.08
C TYR A 18 3.06 5.43 5.40
N GLU A 19 2.38 5.21 6.52
CA GLU A 19 3.04 5.21 7.82
C GLU A 19 3.96 4.01 8.03
N PHE A 20 3.57 2.85 7.51
CA PHE A 20 4.33 1.61 7.59
C PHE A 20 5.67 1.78 6.89
N TYR A 21 5.66 2.21 5.63
CA TYR A 21 6.87 2.41 4.85
C TYR A 21 7.74 3.54 5.40
N LEU A 22 7.12 4.64 5.86
CA LEU A 22 7.86 5.73 6.49
C LEU A 22 8.59 5.25 7.74
N PHE A 23 7.90 4.53 8.62
CA PHE A 23 8.50 3.97 9.83
C PHE A 23 9.64 2.99 9.52
N LEU A 24 9.46 2.11 8.53
CA LEU A 24 10.50 1.17 8.13
C LEU A 24 11.73 1.87 7.57
N SER A 25 11.54 2.95 6.82
CA SER A 25 12.65 3.75 6.30
C SER A 25 13.55 4.32 7.41
N GLU A 26 12.99 4.54 8.61
CA GLU A 26 13.76 4.98 9.78
C GLU A 26 14.57 3.86 10.43
N LYS A 27 14.20 2.59 10.21
CA LYS A 27 14.82 1.40 10.81
C LYS A 27 15.82 0.71 9.90
N VAL A 28 15.66 0.87 8.59
CA VAL A 28 16.58 0.33 7.59
C VAL A 28 17.92 1.07 7.62
N LYS A 29 19.03 0.31 7.64
CA LYS A 29 20.40 0.84 7.56
C LYS A 29 20.86 1.07 6.12
N ASP A 30 20.40 0.24 5.19
CA ASP A 30 20.75 0.36 3.77
C ASP A 30 20.14 1.63 3.19
N LYS A 31 21.00 2.53 2.70
CA LYS A 31 20.57 3.84 2.20
C LYS A 31 19.65 3.73 0.99
N LYS A 32 19.93 2.80 0.06
CA LYS A 32 19.14 2.65 -1.17
C LYS A 32 17.73 2.15 -0.85
N LEU A 33 17.63 1.16 0.03
CA LEU A 33 16.35 0.64 0.49
C LEU A 33 15.57 1.69 1.28
N LYS A 34 16.24 2.45 2.14
CA LYS A 34 15.62 3.58 2.84
C LYS A 34 15.03 4.61 1.87
N ASP A 35 15.80 5.04 0.87
CA ASP A 35 15.35 6.03 -0.11
C ASP A 35 14.16 5.51 -0.92
N ASN A 36 14.16 4.21 -1.28
CA ASN A 36 13.04 3.56 -1.94
C ASN A 36 11.79 3.50 -1.05
N LEU A 37 11.91 3.12 0.23
CA LEU A 37 10.79 3.09 1.17
C LEU A 37 10.16 4.48 1.36
N ILE A 38 10.98 5.54 1.43
CA ILE A 38 10.48 6.92 1.49
C ILE A 38 9.74 7.26 0.20
N LYS A 39 10.26 6.84 -0.97
CA LYS A 39 9.59 7.05 -2.25
C LYS A 39 8.20 6.40 -2.27
N ILE A 40 8.11 5.13 -1.87
CA ILE A 40 6.86 4.35 -1.79
C ILE A 40 5.88 5.00 -0.81
N ALA A 41 6.33 5.34 0.40
CA ALA A 41 5.50 6.04 1.38
C ALA A 41 4.86 7.31 0.79
N ASN A 42 5.62 8.12 0.05
CA ASN A 42 5.06 9.32 -0.57
C ASN A 42 4.04 9.01 -1.66
N MET A 43 4.15 7.87 -2.36
CA MET A 43 3.16 7.42 -3.34
C MET A 43 1.84 7.04 -2.63
N GLU A 44 1.89 6.25 -1.55
CA GLU A 44 0.68 5.90 -0.77
C GLU A 44 -0.01 7.13 -0.18
N LYS A 45 0.77 8.15 0.18
CA LYS A 45 0.20 9.42 0.63
C LYS A 45 -0.59 10.12 -0.48
N GLU A 46 -0.11 10.07 -1.72
CA GLU A 46 -0.83 10.60 -2.87
C GLU A 46 -2.08 9.77 -3.21
N HIS A 47 -2.01 8.44 -3.06
CA HIS A 47 -3.17 7.56 -3.21
C HIS A 47 -4.24 7.85 -2.14
N ALA A 48 -3.84 8.00 -0.88
CA ALA A 48 -4.72 8.44 0.20
C ALA A 48 -5.35 9.81 -0.11
N ASN A 49 -4.59 10.74 -0.67
CA ASN A 49 -5.12 12.05 -1.08
C ASN A 49 -6.16 11.92 -2.20
N PHE A 50 -5.97 11.02 -3.15
CA PHE A 50 -6.98 10.72 -4.17
C PHE A 50 -8.28 10.23 -3.53
N TRP A 51 -8.23 9.25 -2.64
CA TRP A 51 -9.42 8.73 -1.97
C TRP A 51 -10.08 9.77 -1.06
N LYS A 52 -9.29 10.61 -0.40
CA LYS A 52 -9.80 11.75 0.37
C LYS A 52 -10.60 12.71 -0.52
N GLN A 53 -10.03 13.13 -1.66
CA GLN A 53 -10.72 14.02 -2.60
C GLN A 53 -11.99 13.38 -3.15
N PHE A 54 -11.94 12.08 -3.46
CA PHE A 54 -13.11 11.32 -3.91
C PHE A 54 -14.22 11.32 -2.86
N LEU A 55 -13.90 11.07 -1.58
CA LEU A 55 -14.85 11.10 -0.47
C LEU A 55 -15.43 12.51 -0.25
N GLU A 56 -14.59 13.55 -0.27
CA GLU A 56 -15.01 14.96 -0.13
C GLU A 56 -16.00 15.37 -1.24
N LYS A 57 -15.69 15.03 -2.49
CA LYS A 57 -16.58 15.28 -3.65
C LYS A 57 -17.94 14.60 -3.52
N ASN A 58 -17.99 13.44 -2.85
CA ASN A 58 -19.22 12.70 -2.57
C ASN A 58 -19.91 13.15 -1.26
N ASN A 59 -19.47 14.25 -0.64
CA ASN A 59 -19.97 14.77 0.64
C ASN A 59 -19.89 13.75 1.79
N VAL A 60 -18.86 12.92 1.78
CA VAL A 60 -18.64 11.88 2.80
C VAL A 60 -17.57 12.34 3.79
N PRO A 61 -17.80 12.21 5.11
CA PRO A 61 -16.79 12.53 6.11
C PRO A 61 -15.60 11.59 6.01
N ILE A 62 -14.40 12.17 6.06
CA ILE A 62 -13.13 11.43 6.04
C ILE A 62 -12.99 10.63 7.33
N PRO A 63 -12.76 9.30 7.26
CA PRO A 63 -12.59 8.50 8.45
C PRO A 63 -11.30 8.89 9.17
N LYS A 64 -11.33 8.85 10.51
CA LYS A 64 -10.11 9.00 11.31
C LYS A 64 -9.33 7.69 11.25
N VAL A 65 -8.03 7.77 10.98
CA VAL A 65 -7.14 6.62 11.00
C VAL A 65 -6.40 6.61 12.34
N ASP A 66 -6.57 5.55 13.13
CA ASP A 66 -5.76 5.33 14.34
C ASP A 66 -4.46 4.63 13.96
N THR A 67 -3.40 5.40 13.99
CA THR A 67 -2.05 5.04 13.59
C THR A 67 -1.20 4.49 14.74
N MET A 68 -1.68 4.66 15.98
CA MET A 68 -0.91 4.35 17.18
C MET A 68 -0.74 2.84 17.41
N ASN A 69 -1.70 2.03 16.95
CA ASN A 69 -1.62 0.58 17.02
C ASN A 69 -0.65 0.01 15.97
N LEU A 70 -0.64 0.58 14.76
CA LEU A 70 0.22 0.11 13.67
C LEU A 70 1.71 0.18 14.08
N ARG A 71 2.16 1.31 14.63
CA ARG A 71 3.54 1.48 15.12
C ARG A 71 3.96 0.43 16.18
N LYS A 72 3.03 0.02 17.05
CA LYS A 72 3.29 -1.02 18.06
C LYS A 72 3.45 -2.39 17.43
N TYR A 73 2.58 -2.76 16.48
CA TYR A 73 2.70 -4.03 15.77
C TYR A 73 3.98 -4.10 14.95
N ILE A 74 4.37 -3.03 14.26
CA ILE A 74 5.61 -3.02 13.47
C ILE A 74 6.85 -3.12 14.37
N ALA A 75 6.87 -2.43 15.51
CA ALA A 75 7.96 -2.54 16.48
C ALA A 75 8.12 -3.97 17.02
N LEU A 76 7.01 -4.70 17.22
CA LEU A 76 7.04 -6.09 17.65
C LEU A 76 7.60 -7.00 16.55
N ILE A 77 7.16 -6.83 15.31
CA ILE A 77 7.62 -7.64 14.17
C ILE A 77 9.11 -7.39 13.89
N LEU A 78 9.55 -6.13 13.86
CA LEU A 78 10.97 -5.77 13.62
C LEU A 78 11.91 -6.21 14.74
N ASN A 79 11.43 -6.35 15.98
CA ASN A 79 12.24 -6.90 17.07
C ASN A 79 12.48 -8.41 16.93
N GLN A 80 11.65 -9.11 16.13
CA GLN A 80 11.70 -10.56 15.97
C GLN A 80 12.37 -10.99 14.67
N PHE A 81 12.30 -10.17 13.61
CA PHE A 81 12.96 -10.42 12.33
C PHE A 81 14.16 -9.48 12.16
N THR A 82 15.36 -10.05 12.06
CA THR A 82 16.61 -9.29 11.92
C THR A 82 16.75 -8.54 10.59
N ASN A 83 15.77 -8.62 9.67
CA ASN A 83 15.81 -7.95 8.37
C ASN A 83 14.45 -7.29 8.02
N PRO A 84 14.37 -5.95 7.95
CA PRO A 84 13.15 -5.22 7.61
C PRO A 84 12.54 -5.57 6.25
N VAL A 85 13.34 -6.02 5.27
CA VAL A 85 12.83 -6.40 3.94
C VAL A 85 11.89 -7.59 4.03
N LEU A 86 12.21 -8.58 4.87
CA LEU A 86 11.38 -9.77 5.05
C LEU A 86 10.01 -9.42 5.64
N VAL A 87 9.99 -8.42 6.53
CA VAL A 87 8.76 -7.93 7.15
C VAL A 87 7.88 -7.24 6.12
N VAL A 88 8.46 -6.40 5.26
CA VAL A 88 7.71 -5.74 4.20
C VAL A 88 7.17 -6.75 3.21
N SER A 89 8.04 -7.58 2.64
CA SER A 89 7.63 -8.57 1.65
C SER A 89 6.53 -9.50 2.18
N PHE A 90 6.53 -9.85 3.47
CA PHE A 90 5.46 -10.65 4.06
C PHE A 90 4.14 -9.90 4.24
N LEU A 91 4.18 -8.59 4.51
CA LEU A 91 2.99 -7.77 4.66
C LEU A 91 2.36 -7.43 3.30
N GLU A 92 3.18 -7.08 2.30
CA GLU A 92 2.75 -6.88 0.91
C GLU A 92 2.11 -8.14 0.30
N LEU A 93 2.62 -9.32 0.66
CA LEU A 93 2.01 -10.60 0.26
C LEU A 93 0.56 -10.75 0.75
N GLY A 94 0.23 -10.13 1.88
CA GLY A 94 -1.14 -10.06 2.41
C GLY A 94 -2.02 -9.01 1.70
N GLU A 95 -1.40 -8.08 0.96
CA GLU A 95 -2.07 -6.96 0.27
C GLU A 95 -2.30 -7.17 -1.22
N SER A 96 -2.07 -8.38 -1.75
CA SER A 96 -2.38 -8.83 -3.13
C SER A 96 -3.85 -8.59 -3.61
N GLY A 97 -4.68 -7.94 -2.79
CA GLY A 97 -5.96 -7.34 -3.15
C GLY A 97 -5.88 -5.94 -3.77
N GLY A 98 -4.81 -5.14 -3.61
CA GLY A 98 -4.77 -3.71 -4.01
C GLY A 98 -5.06 -3.47 -5.48
N VAL A 99 -4.27 -4.06 -6.39
CA VAL A 99 -4.42 -3.92 -7.85
C VAL A 99 -5.79 -4.40 -8.33
N LYS A 100 -6.21 -5.59 -7.89
CA LYS A 100 -7.49 -6.18 -8.30
C LYS A 100 -8.67 -5.36 -7.81
N GLU A 101 -8.62 -4.88 -6.57
CA GLU A 101 -9.69 -4.09 -5.99
C GLU A 101 -9.80 -2.71 -6.61
N TYR A 102 -8.67 -2.09 -6.98
CA TYR A 102 -8.65 -0.82 -7.73
C TYR A 102 -9.15 -0.99 -9.15
N TYR A 103 -8.76 -2.08 -9.83
CA TYR A 103 -9.31 -2.41 -11.15
C TYR A 103 -10.82 -2.66 -11.08
N ASP A 104 -11.28 -3.44 -10.10
CA ASP A 104 -12.71 -3.66 -9.87
C ASP A 104 -13.44 -2.35 -9.60
N PHE A 105 -12.83 -1.43 -8.85
CA PHE A 105 -13.42 -0.12 -8.58
C PHE A 105 -13.53 0.72 -9.87
N LEU A 106 -12.47 0.71 -10.68
CA LEU A 106 -12.38 1.42 -11.97
C LEU A 106 -13.49 1.00 -12.94
N ILE A 107 -13.81 -0.29 -13.02
CA ILE A 107 -14.79 -0.83 -13.97
C ILE A 107 -16.24 -0.83 -13.44
N LYS A 108 -16.44 -0.96 -12.12
CA LYS A 108 -17.78 -1.16 -11.52
C LYS A 108 -18.45 0.13 -11.07
N PHE A 109 -17.70 1.21 -10.83
CA PHE A 109 -18.23 2.42 -10.21
C PHE A 109 -18.12 3.67 -11.08
N PRO A 110 -19.05 4.62 -10.93
CA PRO A 110 -19.04 5.85 -11.70
C PRO A 110 -17.91 6.76 -11.22
N LEU A 111 -16.90 6.90 -12.06
CA LEU A 111 -15.77 7.82 -11.91
C LEU A 111 -15.82 8.87 -13.04
N SER A 112 -15.42 10.10 -12.77
CA SER A 112 -15.11 11.07 -13.82
C SER A 112 -13.90 10.60 -14.65
N GLU A 113 -13.75 11.10 -15.87
CA GLU A 113 -12.58 10.75 -16.69
C GLU A 113 -11.26 11.11 -16.00
N GLU A 114 -11.22 12.23 -15.27
CA GLU A 114 -10.04 12.59 -14.46
C GLU A 114 -9.78 11.57 -13.34
N GLU A 115 -10.81 11.12 -12.63
CA GLU A 115 -10.69 10.11 -11.57
C GLU A 115 -10.23 8.76 -12.13
N LYS A 116 -10.72 8.38 -13.32
CA LYS A 116 -10.27 7.17 -14.01
C LYS A 116 -8.79 7.23 -14.36
N GLU A 117 -8.31 8.35 -14.91
CA GLU A 117 -6.90 8.52 -15.26
C GLU A 117 -6.00 8.53 -14.03
N LYS A 118 -6.45 9.13 -12.92
CA LYS A 118 -5.72 9.05 -11.63
C LYS A 118 -5.70 7.62 -11.09
N LEU A 119 -6.84 6.94 -11.07
CA LEU A 119 -6.93 5.57 -10.56
C LEU A 119 -6.10 4.58 -11.39
N LYS A 120 -6.01 4.76 -12.72
CA LYS A 120 -5.10 3.97 -13.56
C LYS A 120 -3.63 4.17 -13.19
N LYS A 121 -3.23 5.39 -12.82
CA LYS A 121 -1.87 5.66 -12.35
C LYS A 121 -1.61 4.96 -11.02
N ILE A 122 -2.53 5.09 -10.07
CA ILE A 122 -2.46 4.37 -8.78
C ILE A 122 -2.28 2.87 -9.02
N ILE A 123 -3.08 2.25 -9.90
CA ILE A 123 -2.93 0.83 -10.25
C ILE A 123 -1.53 0.49 -10.78
N ILE A 124 -0.91 1.38 -11.57
CA ILE A 124 0.45 1.18 -12.07
C ILE A 124 1.46 1.28 -10.92
N ASP A 125 1.28 2.28 -10.05
CA ASP A 125 2.12 2.50 -8.87
C ASP A 125 2.09 1.27 -7.93
N GLU A 126 0.90 0.69 -7.68
CA GLU A 126 0.73 -0.57 -6.93
C GLU A 126 1.51 -1.75 -7.53
N ILE A 127 1.44 -1.92 -8.86
CA ILE A 127 2.18 -3.00 -9.56
C ILE A 127 3.69 -2.79 -9.41
N GLU A 128 4.16 -1.54 -9.45
CA GLU A 128 5.57 -1.22 -9.22
C GLU A 128 6.01 -1.55 -7.79
N HIS A 129 5.17 -1.28 -6.80
CA HIS A 129 5.42 -1.61 -5.38
C HIS A 129 5.55 -3.12 -5.18
N GLU A 130 4.54 -3.89 -5.61
CA GLU A 130 4.55 -5.35 -5.52
C GLU A 130 5.78 -5.96 -6.21
N THR A 131 6.11 -5.45 -7.40
CA THR A 131 7.28 -5.91 -8.16
C THR A 131 8.59 -5.58 -7.45
N PHE A 132 8.70 -4.40 -6.84
CA PHE A 132 9.87 -4.00 -6.06
C PHE A 132 10.09 -4.93 -4.87
N PHE A 133 9.06 -5.16 -4.06
CA PHE A 133 9.18 -6.00 -2.86
C PHE A 133 9.38 -7.47 -3.17
N ALA A 134 8.80 -7.99 -4.25
CA ALA A 134 9.10 -9.33 -4.73
C ALA A 134 10.59 -9.49 -5.07
N LYS A 135 11.18 -8.53 -5.80
CA LYS A 135 12.61 -8.54 -6.14
C LYS A 135 13.51 -8.39 -4.92
N GLU A 136 13.15 -7.53 -3.97
CA GLU A 136 13.92 -7.41 -2.72
C GLU A 136 13.85 -8.70 -1.90
N ALA A 137 12.71 -9.39 -1.86
CA ALA A 137 12.56 -10.68 -1.18
C ALA A 137 13.39 -11.80 -1.82
N GLU A 138 13.42 -11.86 -3.16
CA GLU A 138 14.24 -12.83 -3.91
C GLU A 138 15.72 -12.75 -3.55
N LYS A 139 16.25 -11.53 -3.33
CA LYS A 139 17.65 -11.34 -2.89
C LYS A 139 17.96 -11.99 -1.54
N PHE A 140 16.94 -12.22 -0.71
CA PHE A 140 17.07 -12.90 0.57
C PHE A 140 16.74 -14.40 0.49
N GLY A 141 16.69 -14.96 -0.72
CA GLY A 141 16.53 -16.40 -0.96
C GLY A 141 15.09 -16.90 -0.85
N ILE A 142 14.11 -16.00 -0.72
CA ILE A 142 12.70 -16.37 -0.77
C ILE A 142 12.29 -16.47 -2.24
N SER A 143 12.44 -17.66 -2.80
CA SER A 143 11.90 -18.03 -4.11
C SER A 143 10.50 -18.63 -3.93
N ASN A 144 9.61 -18.45 -4.91
CA ASN A 144 8.18 -18.84 -4.94
C ASN A 144 7.16 -17.85 -4.35
N ILE A 145 7.57 -16.61 -4.07
CA ILE A 145 6.63 -15.52 -3.73
C ILE A 145 5.65 -15.27 -4.87
N ARG A 146 6.14 -15.30 -6.11
CA ARG A 146 5.33 -15.15 -7.33
C ARG A 146 4.15 -16.12 -7.39
N ASP A 147 4.37 -17.37 -6.99
CA ASP A 147 3.38 -18.45 -7.05
C ASP A 147 2.29 -18.23 -5.97
N PHE A 148 2.66 -17.63 -4.83
CA PHE A 148 1.72 -17.18 -3.79
C PHE A 148 0.93 -15.91 -4.19
N VAL A 149 1.56 -14.95 -4.88
CA VAL A 149 0.95 -13.67 -5.34
C VAL A 149 0.00 -13.88 -6.52
N LEU A 150 0.38 -14.71 -7.49
CA LEU A 150 -0.41 -14.97 -8.70
C LEU A 150 -1.42 -16.12 -8.51
N GLY A 151 -1.38 -16.81 -7.37
CA GLY A 151 -2.26 -17.95 -7.07
C GLY A 151 -2.05 -19.16 -7.99
N MET A 152 -0.81 -19.42 -8.41
CA MET A 152 -0.43 -20.57 -9.25
C MET A 152 0.60 -21.44 -8.55
#